data_AF-A0A969U0Y8-F1
#
_entry.id   AF-A0A969U0Y8-F1
#
_cell.length_a   1.000
_cell.length_b   1.000
_cell.length_c   1.000
_cell.angle_alpha   90.00
_cell.angle_beta   90.00
_cell.angle_gamma   90.00
#
_symmetry.space_group_name_H-M   'P 1'
#
loop_
_entity.id
_entity.type
_entity.pdbx_description
1 polymer ?
#
loop_
_entity_poly.entity_id
_entity_poly.type
_entity_poly.pdbx_seq_one_letter_code
_entity_poly.pdbx_strand_id
1 'polypeptide(L)'
;MNFILGNHDLVRFGDLIQRAGKGGPDTDQYWARHRLAFTFMAAYSGPITLYYGEELGGEVDGFAAKVTQNCAAIDQCDDHIGRNMLSIPGVNARARSATPQQAALSTYLRDLMALLRKSITQA
;
A
#
# COMPACT_ATOMS: atom_id res chain seq x y z
N MET A 1 16.02 13.03 -6.25
CA MET A 1 15.74 11.61 -5.95
C MET A 1 14.23 11.43 -5.84
N ASN A 2 13.70 10.25 -6.15
CA ASN A 2 12.28 9.92 -6.06
C ASN A 2 12.05 8.94 -4.91
N PHE A 3 11.06 9.19 -4.06
CA PHE A 3 10.68 8.26 -3.01
C PHE A 3 9.52 7.38 -3.46
N ILE A 4 9.61 6.08 -3.19
CA ILE A 4 8.61 5.08 -3.52
C ILE A 4 8.53 4.05 -2.40
N LEU A 5 7.30 3.67 -2.02
CA LEU A 5 7.06 2.64 -1.00
C LEU A 5 7.05 1.23 -1.63
N GLY A 6 6.42 1.09 -2.80
CA GLY A 6 6.29 -0.15 -3.54
C GLY A 6 6.14 0.10 -5.05
N ASN A 7 6.28 -0.96 -5.85
CA ASN A 7 6.04 -0.94 -7.29
C ASN A 7 5.64 -2.36 -7.76
N HIS A 8 5.60 -2.57 -9.08
CA HIS A 8 5.21 -3.84 -9.68
C HIS A 8 6.24 -4.98 -9.56
N ASP A 9 7.44 -4.69 -9.08
CA ASP A 9 8.52 -5.65 -8.83
C ASP A 9 8.80 -5.85 -7.34
N LEU A 10 7.97 -5.24 -6.47
CA LEU A 10 8.09 -5.34 -5.03
C LEU A 10 6.85 -6.03 -4.46
N VAL A 11 7.09 -6.78 -3.38
CA VAL A 11 6.03 -7.28 -2.51
C VAL A 11 5.28 -6.10 -1.91
N ARG A 12 3.94 -6.20 -1.78
CA ARG A 12 3.15 -5.10 -1.23
C ARG A 12 3.55 -4.83 0.22
N PHE A 13 3.46 -3.57 0.62
CA PHE A 13 3.78 -3.19 1.99
C PHE A 13 2.91 -3.93 3.03
N GLY A 14 1.65 -4.21 2.69
CA GLY A 14 0.75 -5.06 3.47
C GLY A 14 1.30 -6.46 3.74
N ASP A 15 1.69 -7.17 2.68
CA ASP A 15 2.28 -8.51 2.78
C ASP A 15 3.59 -8.49 3.57
N LEU A 16 4.41 -7.43 3.45
CA LEU A 16 5.64 -7.29 4.22
C LEU A 16 5.39 -7.12 5.74
N ILE A 17 4.31 -6.42 6.13
CA ILE A 17 3.89 -6.33 7.53
C ILE A 17 3.48 -7.71 8.05
N GLN A 18 2.68 -8.45 7.27
CA GLN A 18 2.25 -9.81 7.60
C GLN A 18 3.45 -10.77 7.69
N ARG A 19 4.37 -10.72 6.70
CA ARG A 19 5.61 -11.50 6.63
C ARG A 19 6.51 -11.30 7.84
N ALA A 20 6.55 -10.06 8.37
CA ALA A 20 7.30 -9.73 9.58
C ALA A 20 6.60 -10.12 10.89
N GLY A 21 5.41 -10.74 10.82
CA GLY A 21 4.59 -11.09 11.99
C GLY A 21 4.11 -9.87 12.76
N LYS A 22 3.82 -8.76 12.06
CA LYS A 22 3.48 -7.46 12.68
C LYS A 22 2.00 -7.09 12.58
N GLY A 23 1.15 -8.02 12.17
CA GLY A 23 -0.31 -7.87 12.07
C GLY A 23 -0.82 -8.07 10.63
N GLY A 24 -2.14 -8.12 10.48
CA GLY A 24 -2.85 -8.17 9.20
C GLY A 24 -3.96 -7.11 9.11
N PRO A 25 -4.74 -7.09 8.02
CA PRO A 25 -5.82 -6.11 7.80
C PRO A 25 -6.88 -6.05 8.91
N ASP A 26 -6.97 -7.10 9.74
CA ASP A 26 -7.81 -7.22 10.92
C ASP A 26 -7.24 -6.55 12.19
N THR A 27 -6.00 -6.04 12.13
CA THR A 27 -5.30 -5.44 13.28
C THR A 27 -5.07 -3.93 13.12
N ASP A 28 -5.27 -3.15 14.18
CA ASP A 28 -5.04 -1.70 14.15
C ASP A 28 -3.58 -1.34 13.85
N GLN A 29 -2.64 -2.19 14.27
CA GLN A 29 -1.21 -1.96 14.07
C GLN A 29 -0.81 -2.09 12.59
N TYR A 30 -1.54 -2.84 11.78
CA TYR A 30 -1.36 -2.89 10.31
C TYR A 30 -1.64 -1.52 9.68
N TRP A 31 -2.78 -0.93 10.04
CA TRP A 31 -3.20 0.38 9.54
C TRP A 31 -2.32 1.52 10.08
N ALA A 32 -1.87 1.43 11.34
CA ALA A 32 -0.95 2.40 11.92
C ALA A 32 0.40 2.45 11.17
N ARG A 33 0.91 1.31 10.70
CA ARG A 33 2.15 1.24 9.91
C ARG A 33 1.99 1.84 8.52
N HIS A 34 0.86 1.60 7.85
CA HIS A 34 0.55 2.27 6.58
C HIS A 34 0.50 3.79 6.76
N ARG A 35 -0.21 4.28 7.79
CA ARG A 35 -0.24 5.71 8.10
C ARG A 35 1.17 6.28 8.34
N LEU A 36 2.00 5.59 9.14
CA LEU A 36 3.39 6.01 9.38
C LEU A 36 4.22 6.09 8.10
N ALA A 37 4.13 5.07 7.24
CA ALA A 37 4.84 5.05 5.95
C ALA A 37 4.40 6.23 5.06
N PHE A 38 3.10 6.54 5.03
CA PHE A 38 2.57 7.67 4.28
C PHE A 38 2.96 9.02 4.88
N THR A 39 3.02 9.16 6.21
CA THR A 39 3.53 10.38 6.85
C THR A 39 4.98 10.62 6.45
N PHE A 40 5.82 9.58 6.46
CA PHE A 40 7.22 9.70 6.07
C PHE A 40 7.36 10.07 4.59
N MET A 41 6.62 9.39 3.71
CA MET A 41 6.59 9.70 2.28
C MET A 41 6.14 11.15 2.03
N ALA A 42 5.10 11.62 2.70
CA ALA A 42 4.59 12.99 2.53
C ALA A 42 5.54 14.06 3.06
N ALA A 43 6.43 13.72 4.00
CA ALA A 43 7.46 14.63 4.51
C ALA A 43 8.75 14.62 3.67
N TYR A 44 8.90 13.66 2.73
CA TYR A 44 10.07 13.56 1.88
C TYR A 44 10.19 14.79 0.96
N SER A 45 11.36 15.43 0.98
CA SER A 45 11.66 16.56 0.09
C SER A 45 12.05 16.05 -1.30
N GLY A 46 11.07 15.97 -2.20
CA GLY A 46 11.27 15.58 -3.58
C GLY A 46 10.01 14.95 -4.19
N PRO A 47 10.09 14.49 -5.45
CA PRO A 47 9.02 13.72 -6.04
C PRO A 47 8.75 12.43 -5.26
N ILE A 48 7.48 12.07 -5.20
CA ILE A 48 6.98 10.83 -4.58
C ILE A 48 6.19 10.05 -5.63
N THR A 49 6.21 8.72 -5.53
CA THR A 49 5.41 7.82 -6.36
C THR A 49 4.66 6.85 -5.46
N LEU A 50 3.36 6.70 -5.71
CA LEU A 50 2.48 5.75 -5.04
C LEU A 50 2.11 4.64 -6.02
N TYR A 51 2.17 3.38 -5.57
CA TYR A 51 1.69 2.24 -6.35
C TYR A 51 0.24 1.92 -6.02
N TYR A 52 -0.54 1.51 -7.02
CA TYR A 52 -1.98 1.36 -6.84
C TYR A 52 -2.32 0.29 -5.79
N GLY A 53 -3.34 0.58 -5.00
CA GLY A 53 -3.80 -0.24 -3.89
C GLY A 53 -3.03 -0.01 -2.59
N GLU A 54 -1.89 0.68 -2.59
CA GLU A 54 -1.26 1.12 -1.34
C GLU A 54 -2.22 2.01 -0.54
N GLU A 55 -2.98 2.88 -1.20
CA GLU A 55 -3.97 3.77 -0.58
C GLU A 55 -5.10 3.04 0.17
N LEU A 56 -5.27 1.74 -0.09
CA LEU A 56 -6.23 0.87 0.58
C LEU A 56 -5.55 -0.13 1.53
N GLY A 57 -4.23 -0.04 1.69
CA GLY A 57 -3.46 -0.99 2.48
C GLY A 57 -3.49 -2.38 1.85
N GLY A 58 -3.33 -2.44 0.52
CA GLY A 58 -3.43 -3.67 -0.26
C GLY A 58 -2.42 -4.74 0.15
N GLU A 59 -2.89 -5.97 0.15
CA GLU A 59 -2.18 -7.22 0.39
C GLU A 59 -2.74 -8.29 -0.56
N VAL A 60 -2.08 -9.43 -0.62
CA VAL A 60 -2.53 -10.58 -1.38
C VAL A 60 -3.05 -11.62 -0.39
N ASP A 61 -4.36 -11.86 -0.41
CA ASP A 61 -4.99 -12.83 0.49
C ASP A 61 -4.27 -14.20 0.45
N GLY A 62 -3.92 -14.71 1.63
CA GLY A 62 -3.18 -15.96 1.78
C GLY A 62 -1.70 -15.94 1.40
N PHE A 63 -1.10 -14.77 1.13
CA PHE A 63 0.31 -14.63 0.77
C PHE A 63 1.05 -13.71 1.75
N ALA A 64 2.02 -14.27 2.47
CA ALA A 64 2.92 -13.51 3.34
C ALA A 64 4.34 -14.05 3.28
N ALA A 65 4.52 -15.36 3.46
CA ALA A 65 5.83 -15.99 3.37
C ALA A 65 6.37 -15.94 1.93
N LYS A 66 7.68 -15.74 1.79
CA LYS A 66 8.34 -15.79 0.49
C LYS A 66 8.23 -17.19 -0.10
N VAL A 67 7.74 -17.28 -1.34
CA VAL A 67 7.71 -18.52 -2.11
C VAL A 67 8.98 -18.62 -2.95
N THR A 68 9.76 -19.69 -2.77
CA THR A 68 11.03 -19.90 -3.49
C THR A 68 10.97 -21.00 -4.53
N GLN A 69 10.13 -22.01 -4.33
CA GLN A 69 10.02 -23.15 -5.23
C GLN A 69 8.90 -22.91 -6.24
N ASN A 70 9.22 -22.98 -7.53
CA ASN A 70 8.28 -22.82 -8.64
C ASN A 70 7.40 -21.55 -8.54
N CYS A 71 7.89 -20.49 -7.88
CA CYS A 71 7.09 -19.28 -7.63
C CYS A 71 6.53 -18.68 -8.92
N ALA A 72 7.29 -18.76 -10.02
CA ALA A 72 6.88 -18.21 -11.32
C ALA A 72 5.74 -19.01 -11.96
N ALA A 73 5.66 -20.31 -11.68
CA ALA A 73 4.59 -21.15 -12.22
C ALA A 73 3.25 -20.92 -11.52
N ILE A 74 3.26 -20.33 -10.33
CA ILE A 74 2.08 -20.00 -9.52
C ILE A 74 1.89 -18.50 -9.31
N ASP A 75 2.65 -17.67 -10.03
CA ASP A 75 2.57 -16.20 -10.02
C ASP A 75 2.78 -15.56 -8.62
N GLN A 76 3.62 -16.18 -7.79
CA GLN A 76 3.90 -15.78 -6.40
C GLN A 76 5.37 -15.41 -6.12
N CYS A 77 6.16 -15.11 -7.15
CA CYS A 77 7.50 -14.60 -6.89
C CYS A 77 7.44 -13.16 -6.36
N ASP A 78 8.34 -12.83 -5.44
CA ASP A 78 8.45 -11.49 -4.85
C ASP A 78 8.64 -10.38 -5.91
N ASP A 79 9.22 -10.69 -7.08
CA ASP A 79 9.49 -9.76 -8.19
C ASP A 79 8.28 -9.48 -9.10
N HIS A 80 7.12 -10.08 -8.84
CA HIS A 80 5.90 -9.79 -9.60
C HIS A 80 4.59 -9.98 -8.84
N ILE A 81 4.60 -10.50 -7.61
CA ILE A 81 3.38 -10.70 -6.80
C ILE A 81 2.62 -9.39 -6.56
N GLY A 82 3.32 -8.25 -6.53
CA GLY A 82 2.70 -6.92 -6.44
C GLY A 82 1.77 -6.57 -7.61
N ARG A 83 1.82 -7.33 -8.72
CA ARG A 83 0.97 -7.13 -9.92
C ARG A 83 -0.44 -7.70 -9.76
N ASN A 84 -0.75 -8.33 -8.62
CA ASN A 84 -2.06 -8.92 -8.37
C ASN A 84 -3.20 -7.90 -8.47
N MET A 85 -4.34 -8.34 -8.99
CA MET A 85 -5.53 -7.51 -9.12
C MET A 85 -6.18 -7.27 -7.74
N LEU A 86 -6.03 -6.05 -7.22
CA LEU A 86 -6.73 -5.64 -6.01
C LEU A 86 -8.16 -5.18 -6.29
N SER A 87 -9.03 -5.35 -5.30
CA SER A 87 -10.38 -4.80 -5.30
C SER A 87 -10.32 -3.31 -4.98
N ILE A 88 -10.41 -2.46 -6.01
CA ILE A 88 -10.39 -1.00 -5.91
C ILE A 88 -11.83 -0.47 -6.02
N PRO A 89 -12.42 0.03 -4.91
CA PRO A 89 -13.79 0.53 -4.87
C PRO A 89 -14.00 1.70 -5.85
N GLY A 90 -14.98 1.55 -6.74
CA GLY A 90 -15.31 2.55 -7.77
C GLY A 90 -14.53 2.41 -9.08
N VAL A 91 -13.57 1.47 -9.16
CA VAL A 91 -12.80 1.18 -10.39
C VAL A 91 -13.14 -0.21 -10.92
N ASN A 92 -12.76 -1.26 -10.20
CA ASN A 92 -13.05 -2.66 -10.56
C ASN A 92 -13.88 -3.38 -9.48
N ALA A 93 -14.26 -2.68 -8.41
CA ALA A 93 -15.17 -3.14 -7.37
C ALA A 93 -16.28 -2.11 -7.10
N ARG A 94 -17.40 -2.55 -6.48
CA ARG A 94 -18.50 -1.64 -6.13
C ARG A 94 -18.00 -0.60 -5.14
N ALA A 95 -18.29 0.69 -5.32
CA ALA A 95 -17.80 1.75 -4.42
C ALA A 95 -18.07 1.50 -2.92
N ARG A 96 -19.19 0.84 -2.60
CA ARG A 96 -19.57 0.43 -1.24
C ARG A 96 -18.81 -0.78 -0.67
N SER A 97 -17.84 -1.35 -1.40
CA SER A 97 -17.08 -2.53 -0.96
C SER A 97 -15.84 -2.18 -0.14
N ALA A 98 -15.51 -0.90 0.02
CA ALA A 98 -14.42 -0.46 0.89
C ALA A 98 -14.76 -0.79 2.35
N THR A 99 -13.83 -1.40 3.08
CA THR A 99 -13.95 -1.49 4.54
C THR A 99 -13.78 -0.10 5.17
N PRO A 100 -14.29 0.12 6.40
CA PRO A 100 -14.06 1.39 7.11
C PRO A 100 -12.58 1.76 7.23
N GLN A 101 -11.70 0.77 7.46
CA GLN A 101 -10.27 0.98 7.57
C GLN A 101 -9.63 1.37 6.23
N GLN A 102 -10.04 0.74 5.13
CA GLN A 102 -9.60 1.12 3.78
C GLN A 102 -10.01 2.56 3.43
N ALA A 103 -11.27 2.91 3.72
CA ALA A 103 -11.78 4.26 3.49
C ALA A 103 -11.04 5.31 4.36
N ALA A 104 -10.76 4.98 5.62
CA ALA A 104 -10.01 5.84 6.53
C ALA A 104 -8.55 6.04 6.08
N LEU A 105 -7.88 4.98 5.62
CA LEU A 105 -6.51 5.08 5.12
C LEU A 105 -6.43 5.89 3.83
N SER A 106 -7.37 5.68 2.89
CA SER A 106 -7.44 6.44 1.65
C SER A 106 -7.70 7.93 1.92
N THR A 107 -8.60 8.24 2.87
CA THR A 107 -8.87 9.62 3.31
C THR A 107 -7.63 10.25 3.92
N TYR A 108 -6.95 9.53 4.82
CA TYR A 108 -5.70 10.00 5.44
C TYR A 108 -4.61 10.33 4.40
N LEU A 109 -4.42 9.46 3.40
CA LEU A 109 -3.46 9.72 2.33
C LEU A 109 -3.85 10.97 1.50
N ARG A 110 -5.14 11.14 1.17
CA ARG A 110 -5.62 12.34 0.46
C ARG A 110 -5.35 13.61 1.25
N ASP A 111 -5.55 13.58 2.56
CA ASP A 111 -5.28 14.72 3.44
C ASP A 111 -3.77 15.06 3.47
N LEU A 112 -2.90 14.06 3.54
CA LEU A 112 -1.45 14.25 3.44
C LEU A 112 -1.03 14.86 2.10
N MET A 113 -1.59 14.37 0.98
CA MET A 113 -1.30 14.92 -0.35
C MET A 113 -1.80 16.37 -0.48
N ALA A 114 -2.96 16.69 0.11
CA ALA A 114 -3.49 18.05 0.14
C ALA A 114 -2.61 18.98 0.99
N LEU A 115 -2.09 18.50 2.13
CA LEU A 115 -1.15 19.23 2.97
C LEU A 115 0.17 19.49 2.24
N LEU A 116 0.78 18.43 1.67
CA LEU A 116 2.02 18.53 0.89
C LEU A 116 1.90 19.58 -0.22
N ARG A 117 0.81 19.53 -1.01
CA ARG A 117 0.55 20.50 -2.07
C ARG A 117 0.54 21.94 -1.54
N LYS A 118 -0.14 22.18 -0.41
CA LYS A 118 -0.21 23.52 0.21
C LYS A 118 1.15 24.00 0.69
N SER A 119 1.97 23.11 1.23
CA SER A 119 3.32 23.42 1.72
C SER A 119 4.29 23.78 0.60
N ILE A 120 4.13 23.18 -0.59
CA ILE A 120 4.93 23.53 -1.78
C ILE A 120 4.56 24.91 -2.32
N THR A 121 3.27 25.26 -2.34
CA THR A 121 2.81 26.55 -2.89
C THR A 121 3.10 27.77 -2.01
N GLN A 122 3.54 27.56 -0.77
CA GLN A 122 3.85 28.64 0.19
C GLN A 122 5.36 28.90 0.35
N ALA A 123 6.21 28.13 -0.33
CA ALA A 123 7.66 28.30 -0.37
C ALA A 123 8.08 29.03 -1.66
#